data_AF-A0A967L996-F1
#
_entry.id   AF-A0A967L996-F1
#
_cell.length_a   1.000
_cell.length_b   1.000
_cell.length_c   1.000
_cell.angle_alpha   90.00
_cell.angle_beta   90.00
_cell.angle_gamma   90.00
#
_symmetry.space_group_name_H-M   'P 1'
#
loop_
_entity.id
_entity.type
_entity.pdbx_description
1 polymer ?
#
loop_
_entity_poly.entity_id
_entity_poly.type
_entity_poly.pdbx_seq_one_letter_code
_entity_poly.pdbx_strand_id
1 'polypeptide(L)'
;MERGLCAPDDAARAEEHFKAVGLPTDIAVIPGDQPRPGELLRLMAQDKKVKGGKLVLVLVRGIGQAYIERDVSMEQMTDFLKRECARG
;
A
#
# COMPACT_ATOMS: atom_id res chain seq x y z
N MET A 1 -3.20 -0.02 -9.17
CA MET A 1 -3.02 0.04 -10.65
C MET A 1 -1.69 0.66 -11.09
N GLU A 2 -0.97 1.39 -10.23
CA GLU A 2 0.24 2.18 -10.58
C GLU A 2 1.35 1.45 -11.35
N ARG A 3 1.59 0.16 -11.07
CA ARG A 3 2.62 -0.64 -11.78
C ARG A 3 2.05 -1.59 -12.83
N GLY A 4 0.73 -1.59 -13.05
CA GLY A 4 0.06 -2.51 -14.00
C GLY A 4 0.25 -4.00 -13.70
N LEU A 5 0.65 -4.36 -12.47
CA LEU A 5 1.04 -5.74 -12.12
C LEU A 5 -0.15 -6.66 -11.89
N CYS A 6 -1.30 -6.11 -11.52
CA CYS A 6 -2.54 -6.80 -11.19
C CYS A 6 -3.67 -6.23 -12.04
N ALA A 7 -4.58 -7.09 -12.49
CA ALA A 7 -5.75 -6.67 -13.25
C ALA A 7 -6.64 -5.75 -12.39
N PRO A 8 -7.22 -4.68 -12.97
CA PRO A 8 -8.13 -3.79 -12.24
C PRO A 8 -9.29 -4.52 -11.58
N ASP A 9 -9.86 -5.51 -12.27
CA ASP A 9 -11.00 -6.29 -11.76
C ASP A 9 -10.63 -7.10 -10.51
N ASP A 10 -9.41 -7.63 -10.43
CA ASP A 10 -8.94 -8.35 -9.24
C ASP A 10 -8.74 -7.41 -8.04
N ALA A 11 -8.26 -6.18 -8.29
CA ALA A 11 -8.17 -5.16 -7.25
C ALA A 11 -9.57 -4.75 -6.76
N ALA A 12 -10.51 -4.54 -7.68
CA ALA A 12 -11.89 -4.20 -7.35
C ALA A 12 -12.60 -5.31 -6.55
N ARG A 13 -12.41 -6.57 -6.94
CA ARG A 13 -12.94 -7.74 -6.21
C ARG A 13 -12.41 -7.83 -4.79
N ALA A 14 -11.12 -7.55 -4.58
CA ALA A 14 -10.53 -7.54 -3.24
C ALA A 14 -11.11 -6.40 -2.39
N GLU A 15 -11.25 -5.21 -2.97
CA GLU A 15 -11.85 -4.05 -2.30
C GLU A 15 -13.30 -4.31 -1.91
N GLU A 16 -14.11 -4.84 -2.82
CA GLU A 16 -15.51 -5.18 -2.56
C GLU A 16 -15.65 -6.22 -1.46
N HIS A 17 -14.78 -7.24 -1.45
CA HIS A 17 -14.76 -8.25 -0.39
C HIS A 17 -14.49 -7.61 0.99
N PHE A 18 -13.48 -6.74 1.09
CA PHE A 18 -13.18 -6.04 2.35
C PHE A 18 -14.34 -5.15 2.81
N LYS A 19 -14.98 -4.42 1.91
CA LYS A 19 -16.19 -3.64 2.23
C LYS A 19 -17.34 -4.51 2.71
N ALA A 20 -17.58 -5.65 2.05
CA ALA A 20 -18.66 -6.57 2.39
C ALA A 20 -18.51 -7.16 3.81
N VAL A 21 -17.28 -7.33 4.29
CA VAL A 21 -16.99 -7.79 5.66
C VAL A 21 -16.81 -6.64 6.66
N GLY A 22 -17.06 -5.39 6.25
CA GLY A 22 -17.02 -4.21 7.12
C GLY A 22 -15.63 -3.68 7.42
N LEU A 23 -14.62 -4.01 6.61
CA LEU A 23 -13.25 -3.51 6.77
C LEU A 23 -13.02 -2.23 5.95
N PRO A 24 -12.22 -1.27 6.47
CA PRO A 24 -11.87 -0.06 5.75
C PRO A 24 -10.97 -0.37 4.55
N THR A 25 -11.23 0.28 3.42
CA THR A 25 -10.45 0.12 2.18
C THR A 25 -9.74 1.41 1.73
N ASP A 26 -9.89 2.49 2.48
CA ASP A 26 -9.27 3.78 2.22
C ASP A 26 -8.60 4.31 3.49
N ILE A 27 -7.55 5.13 3.35
CA ILE A 27 -6.87 5.74 4.49
C ILE A 27 -7.79 6.76 5.18
N ALA A 28 -8.63 7.46 4.42
CA ALA A 28 -9.49 8.52 4.92
C ALA A 28 -10.57 8.02 5.89
N VAL A 29 -10.95 6.73 5.80
CA VAL A 29 -11.97 6.11 6.66
C VAL A 29 -11.41 5.56 7.97
N ILE A 30 -10.09 5.60 8.18
CA ILE A 30 -9.46 5.15 9.42
C ILE A 30 -9.79 6.14 10.54
N PRO A 31 -10.40 5.71 11.66
CA PRO A 31 -10.71 6.60 12.77
C PRO A 31 -9.45 7.15 13.45
N GLY A 32 -9.45 8.44 13.80
CA GLY A 32 -8.36 9.12 14.50
C GLY A 32 -7.61 10.12 13.61
N ASP A 33 -6.44 10.57 14.08
CA ASP A 33 -5.58 11.46 13.30
C ASP A 33 -5.03 10.72 12.08
N GLN A 34 -5.32 11.22 10.88
CA GLN A 34 -4.81 10.62 9.66
C GLN A 34 -3.28 10.73 9.64
N PRO A 35 -2.57 9.60 9.44
CA PRO A 35 -1.12 9.62 9.52
C PRO A 35 -0.56 10.35 8.29
N ARG A 36 0.35 11.29 8.53
CA ARG A 36 1.01 12.04 7.46
C ARG A 36 1.87 11.07 6.62
N PRO A 37 1.96 11.25 5.29
CA PRO A 37 2.75 10.36 4.42
C PRO A 37 4.18 10.11 4.91
N GLY A 38 4.86 11.15 5.41
CA GLY A 38 6.23 11.02 5.94
C GLY A 38 6.31 10.23 7.25
N GLU A 39 5.26 10.25 8.06
CA GLU A 39 5.17 9.49 9.31
C GLU A 39 4.92 8.01 9.03
N LEU A 40 4.02 7.70 8.10
CA LEU A 40 3.83 6.35 7.57
C LEU A 40 5.15 5.79 7.03
N LEU A 41 5.84 6.56 6.18
CA LEU A 41 7.12 6.14 5.62
C LEU A 41 8.18 5.87 6.72
N ARG A 42 8.24 6.71 7.75
CA ARG A 42 9.14 6.52 8.89
C ARG A 42 8.83 5.23 9.64
N LEU A 43 7.55 4.91 9.84
CA LEU A 43 7.11 3.67 10.49
C LEU A 43 7.44 2.45 9.62
N MET A 44 7.21 2.53 8.32
CA MET A 44 7.57 1.48 7.36
C MET A 44 9.08 1.22 7.31
N ALA A 45 9.89 2.27 7.45
CA ALA A 45 11.35 2.15 7.47
C ALA A 45 11.89 1.39 8.70
N GLN A 46 11.09 1.27 9.76
CA GLN A 46 11.43 0.50 10.97
C GLN A 46 11.09 -0.99 10.84
N ASP A 47 10.34 -1.40 9.80
CA ASP A 47 10.10 -2.81 9.53
C ASP A 47 11.44 -3.50 9.23
N LYS A 48 11.69 -4.63 9.91
CA LYS A 48 12.95 -5.40 9.90
C LYS A 48 13.39 -5.86 8.49
N LYS A 49 12.59 -5.63 7.45
CA LYS A 49 12.87 -5.99 6.05
C LYS A 49 13.63 -4.92 5.26
N VAL A 50 13.87 -3.72 5.81
CA VAL A 50 14.70 -2.70 5.13
C VAL A 50 16.17 -3.13 5.07
N LYS A 51 16.70 -3.29 3.86
CA LYS A 51 18.14 -3.49 3.59
C LYS A 51 18.63 -2.40 2.65
N GLY A 52 19.59 -1.59 3.10
CA GLY A 52 20.29 -0.63 2.24
C GLY A 52 19.44 0.53 1.69
N GLY A 53 18.42 0.99 2.42
CA GLY A 53 17.58 2.12 1.99
C GLY A 53 16.48 1.78 0.97
N LYS A 54 16.26 0.48 0.72
CA LYS A 54 15.16 -0.04 -0.11
C LYS A 54 14.11 -0.73 0.76
N LEU A 55 12.85 -0.52 0.42
CA LEU A 55 11.72 -1.18 1.06
C LEU A 55 11.49 -2.55 0.44
N VAL A 56 11.10 -3.50 1.28
CA VAL A 56 10.65 -4.82 0.85
C VAL A 56 9.15 -4.89 1.02
N LEU A 57 8.43 -5.07 -0.09
CA LEU A 57 6.98 -5.18 -0.11
C LEU A 57 6.55 -6.59 -0.56
N VAL A 58 5.36 -6.99 -0.13
CA VAL A 58 4.65 -8.12 -0.75
C VAL A 58 3.66 -7.51 -1.73
N LEU A 59 3.86 -7.78 -3.02
CA LEU A 59 2.99 -7.31 -4.09
C LEU A 59 2.21 -8.47 -4.69
N VAL A 60 1.07 -8.16 -5.29
CA VAL A 60 0.19 -9.15 -5.94
C VAL A 60 0.15 -8.92 -7.45
N ARG A 61 0.07 -10.03 -8.21
CA ARG A 61 -0.22 -10.03 -9.65
C ARG A 61 -1.67 -10.37 -9.99
N GLY A 62 -2.40 -10.82 -8.98
CA GLY A 62 -3.78 -11.28 -9.07
C GLY A 62 -4.16 -11.96 -7.76
N ILE A 63 -5.43 -12.33 -7.61
CA ILE A 63 -5.90 -13.02 -6.41
C ILE A 63 -5.18 -14.39 -6.29
N GLY A 64 -4.57 -14.64 -5.12
CA GLY A 64 -3.78 -15.85 -4.86
C GLY A 64 -2.36 -15.83 -5.42
N GLN A 65 -1.93 -14.74 -6.07
CA GLN A 65 -0.61 -14.63 -6.70
C GLN A 65 0.20 -13.48 -6.09
N ALA A 66 1.03 -13.79 -5.09
CA ALA A 66 1.87 -12.80 -4.41
C ALA A 66 3.37 -13.08 -4.61
N TYR A 67 4.18 -12.02 -4.57
CA TYR A 67 5.63 -12.12 -4.63
C TYR A 67 6.30 -11.04 -3.77
N ILE A 68 7.57 -11.27 -3.41
CA ILE A 68 8.36 -10.31 -2.64
C ILE A 68 9.09 -9.38 -3.60
N GLU A 69 8.75 -8.10 -3.56
CA GLU A 69 9.48 -7.02 -4.22
C GLU A 69 10.49 -6.43 -3.23
N ARG A 70 11.75 -6.32 -3.65
CA ARG A 70 12.85 -5.83 -2.79
C ARG A 70 13.44 -4.52 -3.26
N ASP A 71 13.01 -4.03 -4.42
CA ASP A 71 13.56 -2.83 -5.05
C ASP A 71 12.52 -1.70 -5.16
N VAL A 72 11.87 -1.39 -4.03
CA VAL A 72 11.02 -0.20 -3.94
C VAL A 72 11.81 0.93 -3.28
N SER A 73 12.01 2.01 -4.02
CA SER A 73 12.68 3.19 -3.49
C SER A 73 11.79 3.93 -2.49
N MET A 74 12.42 4.58 -1.51
CA MET A 74 11.70 5.42 -0.54
C MET A 74 10.94 6.56 -1.21
N GLU A 75 11.48 7.10 -2.30
CA GLU A 75 10.85 8.16 -3.10
C GLU A 75 9.55 7.67 -3.75
N GLN A 76 9.59 6.52 -4.43
CA GLN A 76 8.39 5.90 -5.03
C GLN A 76 7.31 5.69 -3.98
N MET A 77 7.70 5.20 -2.80
CA MET A 77 6.74 4.98 -1.71
C MET A 77 6.19 6.30 -1.14
N THR A 78 7.02 7.33 -1.05
CA THR A 78 6.62 8.66 -0.58
C THR A 78 5.55 9.26 -1.49
N ASP A 79 5.78 9.19 -2.81
CA ASP A 79 4.85 9.76 -3.79
C ASP A 79 3.53 8.98 -3.83
N PHE A 80 3.59 7.67 -3.68
CA PHE A 80 2.41 6.83 -3.51
C PHE A 80 1.59 7.27 -2.28
N LEU A 81 2.21 7.30 -1.10
CA LEU A 81 1.53 7.66 0.15
C LEU A 81 0.96 9.08 0.12
N LYS A 82 1.65 10.05 -0.51
CA LYS A 82 1.11 11.41 -0.67
C LYS A 82 -0.20 11.43 -1.45
N ARG A 83 -0.31 10.63 -2.52
CA ARG A 83 -1.55 10.57 -3.32
C ARG A 83 -2.66 9.87 -2.57
N GLU A 84 -2.38 8.74 -1.93
CA GLU A 84 -3.41 7.99 -1.19
C GLU A 84 -3.92 8.77 0.02
N CYS A 85 -3.05 9.45 0.78
CA CYS A 85 -3.48 10.33 1.87
C CYS A 85 -4.25 11.58 1.38
N ALA A 86 -4.06 12.01 0.13
CA ALA A 86 -4.78 13.13 -0.45
C ALA A 86 -6.09 12.72 -1.14
N ARG A 87 -6.39 11.41 -1.21
CA ARG A 87 -7.56 10.87 -1.92
C ARG A 87 -8.86 10.91 -1.10
N GLY A 88 -8.80 11.43 0.13
CA GLY A 88 -9.94 11.67 1.03
C GLY A 88 -10.74 12.92 0.70
#